data_AF-A0A453KC38-F1
#
_entry.id   AF-A0A453KC38-F1
#
_cell.length_a   1.000
_cell.length_b   1.000
_cell.length_c   1.000
_cell.angle_alpha   90.00
_cell.angle_beta   90.00
_cell.angle_gamma   90.00
#
_symmetry.space_group_name_H-M   'P 1'
#
loop_
_entity.id
_entity.type
_entity.pdbx_description
1 polymer ?
#
loop_
_entity_poly.entity_id
_entity_poly.type
_entity_poly.pdbx_seq_one_letter_code
_entity_poly.pdbx_strand_id
1 'polypeptide(L)'
;MGHPEPFPVKYVAIGNEDCGKENYRGNYLKFYNAIREAYPDIQMISNCDGSSGPLDHPADLYDFHVYTGSRALFSMKNTFDNTSRSGPKAFVSEYAVTGNDAGRGSLLASLAEAAFLTGLEKNSDVVHMASYAPLFINDNDRTLVINRGLLFLQHFACSC
;
A
#
# COMPACT_ATOMS: atom_id res chain seq x y z
N MET A 1 -13.46 -28.17 4.79
CA MET A 1 -12.65 -28.23 3.55
C MET A 1 -11.20 -28.67 3.83
N GLY A 2 -10.97 -29.80 4.52
CA GLY A 2 -9.62 -30.42 4.64
C GLY A 2 -8.56 -29.72 5.53
N HIS A 3 -8.76 -28.47 5.95
CA HIS A 3 -7.82 -27.73 6.79
C HIS A 3 -8.50 -27.27 8.09
N PRO A 4 -8.41 -28.04 9.19
CA PRO A 4 -9.06 -27.71 10.46
C PRO A 4 -8.34 -26.59 11.24
N GLU A 5 -7.04 -26.43 11.02
CA GLU A 5 -6.23 -25.40 11.69
C GLU A 5 -6.52 -24.00 11.11
N PRO A 6 -6.45 -22.94 11.91
CA PRO A 6 -6.60 -21.57 11.43
C PRO A 6 -5.40 -21.14 10.58
N PHE A 7 -5.65 -20.31 9.56
CA PHE A 7 -4.58 -19.64 8.84
C PHE A 7 -4.03 -18.47 9.67
N PRO A 8 -2.71 -18.21 9.61
CA PRO A 8 -2.10 -17.08 10.32
C PRO A 8 -2.41 -15.76 9.60
N VAL A 9 -3.54 -15.14 9.93
CA VAL A 9 -3.93 -13.81 9.43
C VAL A 9 -3.46 -12.76 10.42
N LYS A 10 -2.55 -11.88 9.97
CA LYS A 10 -2.00 -10.79 10.80
C LYS A 10 -2.61 -9.43 10.48
N TYR A 11 -3.15 -9.26 9.27
CA TYR A 11 -3.59 -7.98 8.74
C TYR A 11 -4.97 -8.11 8.11
N VAL A 12 -5.80 -7.10 8.29
CA VAL A 12 -7.08 -6.94 7.57
C VAL A 12 -7.20 -5.51 7.09
N ALA A 13 -7.30 -5.33 5.77
CA ALA A 13 -7.73 -4.07 5.18
C ALA A 13 -9.26 -4.01 5.16
N ILE A 14 -9.82 -2.90 5.66
CA ILE A 14 -11.26 -2.69 5.71
C ILE A 14 -11.64 -1.79 4.55
N GLY A 15 -12.03 -2.39 3.42
CA GLY A 15 -12.38 -1.68 2.18
C GLY A 15 -11.26 -1.70 1.12
N ASN A 16 -11.49 -1.00 0.01
CA ASN A 16 -10.50 -0.72 -1.03
C ASN A 16 -10.75 0.64 -1.69
N GLU A 17 -9.79 1.57 -1.60
CA GLU A 17 -9.90 2.94 -2.17
C GLU A 17 -11.20 3.66 -1.78
N ASP A 18 -11.69 3.39 -0.57
CA ASP A 18 -13.02 3.81 -0.14
C ASP A 18 -13.02 5.13 0.65
N CYS A 19 -11.86 5.70 0.99
CA CYS A 19 -11.77 6.85 1.92
C CYS A 19 -12.65 8.04 1.54
N GLY A 20 -12.74 8.35 0.25
CA GLY A 20 -13.58 9.45 -0.28
C GLY A 20 -15.07 9.13 -0.40
N LYS A 21 -15.50 7.90 -0.08
CA LYS A 21 -16.90 7.47 -0.20
C LYS A 21 -17.67 7.85 1.05
N GLU A 22 -18.88 8.39 0.84
CA GLU A 22 -19.77 8.92 1.89
C GLU A 22 -19.90 8.03 3.12
N ASN A 23 -20.07 6.71 2.92
CA ASN A 23 -20.36 5.77 4.00
C ASN A 23 -19.11 5.05 4.54
N TYR A 24 -17.93 5.26 3.96
CA TYR A 24 -16.74 4.52 4.35
C TYR A 24 -16.40 4.73 5.82
N ARG A 25 -16.38 5.99 6.28
CA ARG A 25 -16.00 6.34 7.65
C ARG A 25 -16.86 5.64 8.70
N GLY A 26 -18.18 5.66 8.51
CA GLY A 26 -19.15 5.03 9.41
C GLY A 26 -19.08 3.50 9.36
N ASN A 27 -18.88 2.92 8.18
CA ASN A 27 -18.74 1.47 8.02
C ASN A 27 -17.42 0.97 8.60
N TYR A 28 -16.31 1.66 8.32
CA TYR A 28 -14.99 1.35 8.84
C TYR A 28 -15.03 1.20 10.36
N LEU A 29 -15.63 2.15 11.09
CA LEU A 29 -15.70 2.08 12.55
C LEU A 29 -16.50 0.86 13.05
N LYS A 30 -17.58 0.48 12.36
CA LYS A 30 -18.35 -0.72 12.72
C LYS A 30 -17.52 -1.99 12.55
N PHE A 31 -16.83 -2.13 11.42
CA PHE A 31 -15.96 -3.28 11.16
C PHE A 31 -14.73 -3.29 12.08
N TYR A 32 -14.07 -2.15 12.26
CA TYR A 32 -12.92 -1.98 13.15
C TYR A 32 -13.27 -2.46 14.56
N ASN A 33 -14.39 -1.99 15.13
CA ASN A 33 -14.78 -2.36 16.49
C ASN A 33 -15.09 -3.86 16.60
N ALA A 34 -15.88 -4.41 15.67
CA ALA A 34 -16.24 -5.83 15.68
C ALA A 34 -15.03 -6.76 15.51
N ILE A 35 -14.11 -6.42 14.61
CA ILE A 35 -12.89 -7.19 14.38
C ILE A 35 -11.94 -7.07 15.57
N ARG A 36 -11.75 -5.87 16.12
CA ARG A 36 -10.86 -5.68 17.28
C ARG A 36 -11.36 -6.43 18.51
N GLU A 37 -12.67 -6.48 18.72
CA GLU A 37 -13.28 -7.22 19.83
C GLU A 37 -13.06 -8.73 19.71
N ALA A 38 -13.22 -9.28 18.50
CA ALA A 38 -13.06 -10.72 18.27
C ALA A 38 -11.60 -11.17 18.11
N TYR A 39 -10.75 -10.30 17.53
CA TYR A 39 -9.39 -10.61 17.11
C TYR A 39 -8.44 -9.44 17.43
N PRO A 40 -8.12 -9.21 18.72
CA PRO A 40 -7.31 -8.08 19.14
C PRO A 40 -5.89 -8.07 18.55
N ASP A 41 -5.37 -9.24 18.16
CA ASP A 41 -4.02 -9.43 17.60
C ASP A 41 -3.91 -9.11 16.10
N ILE A 42 -5.05 -8.98 15.39
CA ILE A 42 -5.04 -8.59 13.98
C ILE A 42 -4.81 -7.08 13.89
N GLN A 43 -3.94 -6.67 12.96
CA GLN A 43 -3.70 -5.27 12.65
C GLN A 43 -4.66 -4.79 11.54
N MET A 44 -5.35 -3.69 11.78
CA MET A 44 -6.32 -3.12 10.85
C MET A 44 -5.71 -2.01 9.99
N ILE A 45 -5.96 -2.10 8.69
CA ILE A 45 -5.50 -1.16 7.68
C ILE A 45 -6.69 -0.33 7.19
N SER A 46 -6.59 0.99 7.31
CA SER A 46 -7.55 1.94 6.72
C SER A 46 -7.15 2.33 5.31
N ASN A 47 -8.10 2.49 4.38
CA ASN A 47 -7.85 3.04 3.04
C ASN A 47 -7.68 4.56 2.99
N CYS A 48 -7.68 5.27 4.13
CA CYS A 48 -7.42 6.70 4.17
C CYS A 48 -5.93 6.99 4.32
N ASP A 49 -5.38 7.79 3.41
CA ASP A 49 -3.96 8.20 3.46
C ASP A 49 -3.66 9.08 4.70
N GLY A 50 -2.71 8.62 5.52
CA GLY A 50 -2.18 9.31 6.70
C GLY A 50 -0.77 9.88 6.53
N SER A 51 -0.22 9.91 5.31
CA SER A 51 1.16 10.31 5.03
C SER A 51 1.43 11.79 5.31
N SER A 52 0.43 12.65 5.12
CA SER A 52 0.53 14.11 5.23
C SER A 52 -0.16 14.70 6.47
N GLY A 53 -0.90 13.87 7.23
CA GLY A 53 -1.64 14.32 8.41
C GLY A 53 -2.21 13.15 9.21
N PRO A 54 -2.58 13.38 10.48
CA PRO A 54 -3.14 12.33 11.32
C PRO A 54 -4.51 11.89 10.79
N LEU A 55 -4.78 10.59 10.87
CA LEU A 55 -6.13 10.06 10.67
C LEU A 55 -7.05 10.55 11.79
N ASP A 56 -8.31 10.77 11.44
CA ASP A 56 -9.37 11.09 12.39
C ASP A 56 -10.02 9.82 13.02
N HIS A 57 -9.49 8.63 12.72
CA HIS A 57 -9.89 7.32 13.27
C HIS A 57 -8.73 6.52 13.84
N PRO A 58 -9.05 5.52 14.69
CA PRO A 58 -8.11 4.46 14.99
C PRO A 58 -7.82 3.59 13.75
N ALA A 59 -6.54 3.30 13.54
CA ALA A 59 -6.03 2.32 12.61
C ALA A 59 -4.65 1.87 13.11
N ASP A 60 -4.22 0.65 12.80
CA ASP A 60 -2.84 0.22 13.07
C ASP A 60 -1.92 0.60 11.90
N LEU A 61 -2.46 0.51 10.67
CA LEU A 61 -1.83 0.97 9.45
C LEU A 61 -2.81 1.76 8.59
N TYR A 62 -2.27 2.47 7.61
CA TYR A 62 -3.06 3.09 6.56
C TYR A 62 -2.52 2.75 5.18
N ASP A 63 -3.40 2.83 4.20
CA ASP A 63 -3.12 2.53 2.83
C ASP A 63 -2.62 3.75 2.07
N PHE A 64 -1.65 3.55 1.18
CA PHE A 64 -1.12 4.56 0.28
C PHE A 64 -1.04 4.01 -1.14
N HIS A 65 -1.84 4.59 -2.03
CA HIS A 65 -1.93 4.19 -3.43
C HIS A 65 -1.29 5.25 -4.33
N VAL A 66 -0.46 4.83 -5.28
CA VAL A 66 0.09 5.75 -6.28
C VAL A 66 0.25 5.11 -7.66
N TYR A 67 -0.53 5.62 -8.61
CA TYR A 67 -0.41 5.31 -10.03
C TYR A 67 -0.10 6.58 -10.80
N THR A 68 1.10 6.69 -11.37
CA THR A 68 1.53 7.94 -12.03
C THR A 68 2.60 7.71 -13.08
N GLY A 69 3.08 8.76 -13.74
CA GLY A 69 4.19 8.68 -14.70
C GLY A 69 5.56 8.61 -14.01
N SER A 70 6.60 8.19 -14.74
CA SER A 70 7.94 7.97 -14.20
C SER A 70 8.52 9.20 -13.50
N ARG A 71 8.36 10.38 -14.11
CA ARG A 71 8.88 11.63 -13.54
C ARG A 71 8.26 11.94 -12.17
N ALA A 72 6.95 11.78 -12.06
CA ALA A 72 6.24 12.09 -10.83
C ALA A 72 6.59 11.08 -9.72
N LEU A 73 6.60 9.79 -10.03
CA LEU A 73 6.95 8.76 -9.07
C LEU A 73 8.40 8.90 -8.57
N PHE A 74 9.34 9.20 -9.47
CA PHE A 74 10.73 9.49 -9.09
C PHE A 74 10.84 10.68 -8.11
N SER A 75 10.02 11.73 -8.31
CA SER A 75 9.98 12.89 -7.41
C SER A 75 9.35 12.59 -6.05
N MET A 76 8.62 11.48 -5.91
CA MET A 76 7.97 11.04 -4.66
C MET A 76 8.89 10.23 -3.74
N LYS A 77 10.18 10.06 -4.06
CA LYS A 77 11.14 9.36 -3.19
C LYS A 77 11.27 9.95 -1.76
N ASN A 78 10.83 11.19 -1.55
CA ASN A 78 10.87 11.84 -0.24
C ASN A 78 9.47 11.97 0.40
N THR A 79 8.44 11.30 -0.12
CA THR A 79 7.05 11.42 0.36
C THR A 79 6.92 11.23 1.86
N PHE A 80 7.62 10.23 2.42
CA PHE A 80 7.50 9.87 3.82
C PHE A 80 8.53 10.54 4.74
N ASP A 81 9.43 11.38 4.20
CA ASP A 81 10.51 11.99 4.97
C ASP A 81 9.99 12.80 6.17
N ASN A 82 8.84 13.46 6.02
CA ASN A 82 8.22 14.31 7.04
C ASN A 82 6.96 13.70 7.66
N THR A 83 6.63 12.44 7.33
CA THR A 83 5.48 11.75 7.95
C THR A 83 5.70 11.62 9.45
N SER A 84 4.61 11.71 10.22
CA SER A 84 4.67 11.59 11.67
C SER A 84 5.22 10.21 12.07
N ARG A 85 6.16 10.18 13.01
CA ARG A 85 6.67 8.93 13.62
C ARG A 85 5.79 8.45 14.78
N SER A 86 4.74 9.20 15.10
CA SER A 86 3.66 8.81 15.99
C SER A 86 2.39 8.58 15.17
N GLY A 87 1.70 7.46 15.45
CA GLY A 87 0.46 7.08 14.76
C GLY A 87 0.61 5.79 13.93
N PRO A 88 -0.39 5.51 13.07
CA PRO A 88 -0.38 4.32 12.22
C PRO A 88 0.75 4.37 11.20
N LYS A 89 1.28 3.19 10.84
CA LYS A 89 2.32 3.07 9.81
C LYS A 89 1.71 3.00 8.41
N ALA A 90 2.47 3.38 7.39
CA ALA A 90 2.06 3.25 6.01
C ALA A 90 2.17 1.80 5.53
N PHE A 91 1.16 1.35 4.80
CA PHE A 91 1.25 0.27 3.83
C PHE A 91 1.09 0.89 2.44
N VAL A 92 2.17 0.91 1.66
CA VAL A 92 2.11 1.32 0.25
C VAL A 92 1.56 0.14 -0.56
N SER A 93 0.25 -0.11 -0.47
CA SER A 93 -0.34 -1.36 -0.97
C SER A 93 -0.38 -1.45 -2.49
N GLU A 94 -0.40 -0.30 -3.16
CA GLU A 94 -0.42 -0.22 -4.61
C GLU A 94 0.47 0.91 -5.09
N TYR A 95 1.55 0.56 -5.80
CA TYR A 95 2.32 1.53 -6.57
C TYR A 95 2.69 0.98 -7.95
N ALA A 96 2.62 1.83 -8.97
CA ALA A 96 3.20 1.54 -10.28
C ALA A 96 3.38 2.81 -11.13
N VAL A 97 4.37 2.80 -12.01
CA VAL A 97 4.36 3.67 -13.18
C VAL A 97 3.33 3.14 -14.19
N THR A 98 2.53 4.05 -14.74
CA THR A 98 1.44 3.74 -15.66
C THR A 98 1.52 4.55 -16.97
N GLY A 99 0.67 4.20 -17.94
CA GLY A 99 0.52 4.95 -19.18
C GLY A 99 1.71 4.78 -20.15
N ASN A 100 2.06 5.86 -20.85
CA ASN A 100 3.06 5.82 -21.94
C ASN A 100 4.47 5.47 -21.45
N ASP A 101 4.84 5.90 -20.25
CA ASP A 101 6.15 5.61 -19.67
C ASP A 101 6.30 4.12 -19.33
N ALA A 102 5.19 3.44 -19.05
CA ALA A 102 5.16 2.02 -18.72
C ALA A 102 5.19 1.12 -19.97
N GLY A 103 4.32 1.36 -20.95
CA GLY A 103 4.24 0.57 -22.18
C GLY A 103 4.03 -0.93 -21.94
N ARG A 104 5.04 -1.76 -22.26
CA ARG A 104 5.10 -3.22 -21.95
C ARG A 104 6.15 -3.55 -20.88
N GLY A 105 6.62 -2.54 -20.15
CA GLY A 105 7.87 -2.58 -19.41
C GLY A 105 8.87 -1.60 -20.00
N SER A 106 9.41 -0.69 -19.18
CA SER A 106 10.45 0.24 -19.61
C SER A 106 11.52 0.43 -18.53
N LEU A 107 12.77 0.65 -18.95
CA LEU A 107 13.87 0.97 -18.04
C LEU A 107 13.59 2.26 -17.26
N LEU A 108 12.96 3.25 -17.90
CA LEU A 108 12.63 4.53 -17.29
C LEU A 108 11.65 4.34 -16.12
N ALA A 109 10.59 3.54 -16.34
CA ALA A 109 9.61 3.22 -15.32
C ALA A 109 10.24 2.45 -14.16
N SER A 110 11.07 1.44 -14.46
CA SER A 110 11.75 0.65 -13.43
C SER A 110 12.71 1.50 -12.59
N LEU A 111 13.41 2.47 -13.19
CA LEU A 111 14.29 3.37 -12.46
C LEU A 111 13.52 4.33 -11.55
N ALA A 112 12.35 4.82 -11.99
CA ALA A 112 11.47 5.65 -11.18
C ALA A 112 10.91 4.89 -9.97
N GLU A 113 10.44 3.66 -10.20
CA GLU A 113 9.95 2.76 -9.15
C GLU A 113 11.05 2.41 -8.14
N ALA A 114 12.28 2.12 -8.61
CA ALA A 114 13.42 1.87 -7.74
C ALA A 114 13.76 3.09 -6.86
N ALA A 115 13.78 4.30 -7.43
CA ALA A 115 14.02 5.51 -6.66
C ALA A 115 12.94 5.74 -5.59
N PHE A 116 11.67 5.47 -5.90
CA PHE A 116 10.59 5.53 -4.93
C PHE A 116 10.78 4.50 -3.81
N LEU A 117 11.12 3.25 -4.13
CA LEU A 117 11.40 2.20 -3.15
C LEU A 117 12.56 2.53 -2.21
N THR A 118 13.64 3.16 -2.69
CA THR A 118 14.72 3.64 -1.79
C THR A 118 14.23 4.67 -0.79
N GLY A 119 13.22 5.46 -1.17
CA GLY A 119 12.55 6.40 -0.28
C GLY A 119 11.73 5.71 0.80
N LEU A 120 11.04 4.63 0.42
CA LEU A 120 10.30 3.79 1.37
C LEU A 120 11.25 3.11 2.36
N GLU A 121 12.34 2.51 1.85
CA GLU A 121 13.36 1.83 2.68
C GLU A 121 14.03 2.80 3.66
N LYS A 122 14.39 4.01 3.22
CA LYS A 122 14.92 5.06 4.10
C LYS A 122 13.97 5.42 5.24
N ASN A 123 12.66 5.31 5.01
CA ASN A 123 11.60 5.64 5.96
C ASN A 123 10.91 4.38 6.51
N SER A 124 11.63 3.26 6.64
CA SER A 124 11.07 1.99 7.15
C SER A 124 10.64 2.05 8.62
N ASP A 125 10.98 3.12 9.33
CA ASP A 125 10.44 3.43 10.65
C ASP A 125 8.91 3.70 10.59
N VAL A 126 8.46 4.36 9.52
CA VAL A 126 7.05 4.74 9.29
C VAL A 126 6.36 3.98 8.16
N VAL A 127 7.10 3.40 7.21
CA VAL A 127 6.57 2.54 6.14
C VAL A 127 6.79 1.06 6.53
N HIS A 128 5.71 0.32 6.68
CA HIS A 128 5.74 -1.07 7.17
C HIS A 128 5.75 -2.10 6.03
N MET A 129 5.01 -1.83 4.96
CA MET A 129 4.85 -2.76 3.83
C MET A 129 4.74 -1.97 2.51
N ALA A 130 5.12 -2.60 1.41
CA ALA A 130 4.92 -2.08 0.06
C ALA A 130 4.53 -3.20 -0.90
N SER A 131 3.72 -2.90 -1.91
CA SER A 131 3.26 -3.88 -2.90
C SER A 131 3.08 -3.25 -4.29
N TYR A 132 3.75 -3.85 -5.26
CA TYR A 132 3.59 -3.48 -6.68
C TYR A 132 2.24 -4.00 -7.19
N ALA A 133 1.51 -3.20 -7.95
CA ALA A 133 0.20 -3.60 -8.44
C ALA A 133 -0.10 -3.14 -9.89
N PRO A 134 -0.80 -3.98 -10.69
CA PRO A 134 -1.09 -5.39 -10.44
C PRO A 134 0.14 -6.30 -10.57
N LEU A 135 0.10 -7.44 -9.86
CA LEU A 135 1.19 -8.43 -9.85
C LEU A 135 1.35 -9.18 -11.17
N PHE A 136 0.22 -9.51 -11.80
CA PHE A 136 0.17 -10.29 -13.03
C PHE A 136 -0.70 -9.60 -14.09
N ILE A 137 -0.35 -9.84 -15.35
CA ILE A 137 -1.12 -9.38 -16.50
C ILE A 137 -1.27 -10.51 -17.51
N ASN A 138 -2.48 -10.66 -18.06
CA ASN A 138 -2.71 -11.51 -19.22
C ASN A 138 -2.24 -10.77 -20.48
N ASP A 139 -1.25 -11.31 -21.21
CA ASP A 139 -0.71 -10.65 -22.40
C ASP A 139 -1.73 -10.56 -23.54
N ASN A 140 -2.69 -11.50 -23.57
CA ASN A 140 -3.72 -11.58 -24.61
C ASN A 140 -4.94 -10.67 -24.33
N ASP A 141 -5.07 -10.15 -23.10
CA ASP A 141 -6.19 -9.31 -22.68
C ASP A 141 -5.73 -8.29 -21.65
N ARG A 142 -5.28 -7.13 -22.15
CA ARG A 142 -4.70 -6.07 -21.32
C ARG A 142 -5.75 -5.02 -20.99
N THR A 143 -6.25 -5.06 -19.77
CA THR A 143 -7.18 -4.07 -19.23
C THR A 143 -6.48 -2.89 -18.55
N LEU A 144 -5.20 -3.04 -18.18
CA LEU A 144 -4.37 -1.99 -17.55
C LEU A 144 -2.98 -1.87 -18.20
N VAL A 145 -2.47 -0.64 -18.33
CA VAL A 145 -1.13 -0.32 -18.85
C VAL A 145 -0.22 0.13 -17.71
N ILE A 146 0.52 -0.83 -17.16
CA ILE A 146 1.48 -0.66 -16.06
C ILE A 146 2.87 -1.18 -16.46
N ASN A 147 3.91 -0.73 -15.75
CA ASN A 147 5.28 -1.20 -15.99
C ASN A 147 5.36 -2.74 -15.79
N ARG A 148 6.29 -3.39 -16.49
CA ARG A 148 6.64 -4.79 -16.15
C ARG A 148 7.93 -4.73 -15.34
N GLY A 149 7.78 -4.37 -14.07
CA GLY A 149 8.88 -4.37 -13.11
C GLY A 149 9.21 -5.79 -12.66
N LEU A 150 10.48 -6.02 -12.32
CA LEU A 150 10.90 -7.19 -11.53
C LEU A 150 10.02 -7.24 -10.27
N LEU A 151 9.44 -8.41 -10.00
CA LEU A 151 8.67 -8.67 -8.80
C LEU A 151 9.56 -8.44 -7.56
N PHE A 152 9.51 -7.25 -6.98
CA PHE A 152 9.97 -7.03 -5.61
C PHE A 152 8.72 -7.06 -4.72
N LEU A 153 8.33 -8.27 -4.31
CA LEU A 153 7.58 -8.44 -3.07
C LEU A 153 8.54 -8.12 -1.92
N GLN A 154 8.79 -6.83 -1.68
CA GLN A 154 9.45 -6.40 -0.45
C GLN A 154 8.40 -6.44 0.66
N HIS A 155 8.25 -7.63 1.27
CA HIS A 155 8.03 -7.63 2.71
C HIS A 155 9.26 -6.94 3.30
N PHE A 156 9.13 -5.66 3.65
CA PHE A 156 10.07 -5.01 4.56
C PHE A 156 9.89 -5.68 5.93
N ALA A 157 10.44 -6.87 6.10
CA ALA A 157 10.89 -7.32 7.40
C ALA A 157 12.20 -6.56 7.71
N CYS A 158 12.14 -5.22 7.71
CA CYS A 158 13.22 -4.39 8.24
C CYS A 158 13.11 -4.46 9.76
N SER A 159 13.54 -5.60 10.32
CA SER A 159 13.98 -5.67 11.70
C SER A 159 15.34 -4.99 11.77
N CYS A 160 15.34 -3.71 12.15
CA CYS A 160 16.45 -3.13 12.90
C CYS A 160 16.08 -3.17 14.38
#